data_AF-A0A3E4LND7-F1
#
_entry.id   AF-A0A3E4LND7-F1
#
_cell.length_a   1.000
_cell.length_b   1.000
_cell.length_c   1.000
_cell.angle_alpha   90.00
_cell.angle_beta   90.00
_cell.angle_gamma   90.00
#
_symmetry.space_group_name_H-M   'P 1'
#
loop_
_entity.id
_entity.type
_entity.pdbx_description
1 polymer ?
#
loop_
_entity_poly.entity_id
_entity_poly.type
_entity_poly.pdbx_seq_one_letter_code
_entity_poly.pdbx_strand_id
1 'polypeptide(L)' 'MKTGTPEQVERDQNWLAGIGLQGVDNLRVSNYLLELSLQNIKDEIDFDELERKLEEYHRRTEHGK' A
#
# COMPACT_ATOMS: atom_id res chain seq x y z
N MET A 1 -13.66 17.93 6.87
CA MET A 1 -13.25 17.45 8.21
C MET A 1 -12.88 15.99 8.03
N LYS A 2 -11.65 15.58 8.36
CA LYS A 2 -11.23 14.18 8.20
C LYS A 2 -11.97 13.34 9.25
N THR A 3 -12.77 12.39 8.80
CA THR A 3 -13.64 11.54 9.63
C THR A 3 -12.91 10.23 9.92
N GLY A 4 -12.39 10.07 11.14
CA GLY A 4 -11.74 8.86 11.65
C GLY A 4 -11.30 9.04 13.10
N THR A 5 -11.09 7.95 13.85
CA THR A 5 -10.50 8.01 15.20
C THR A 5 -9.07 8.54 15.13
N PRO A 6 -8.50 9.09 16.22
CA PRO A 6 -7.12 9.59 16.24
C PRO A 6 -6.10 8.58 15.69
N GLU A 7 -6.27 7.30 15.99
CA GLU A 7 -5.43 6.20 15.52
C GLU A 7 -5.53 5.99 14.00
N GLN A 8 -6.73 6.15 13.42
CA GLN A 8 -6.93 6.07 11.97
C GLN A 8 -6.23 7.22 11.24
N VAL A 9 -6.31 8.43 11.81
CA VAL A 9 -5.65 9.62 11.24
C VAL A 9 -4.13 9.49 11.28
N GLU A 10 -3.58 8.96 12.38
CA GLU A 10 -2.13 8.75 12.53
C GLU A 10 -1.61 7.66 11.58
N ARG A 11 -2.36 6.56 11.43
CA ARG A 11 -2.05 5.50 10.46
C ARG A 11 -2.02 6.04 9.03
N ASP A 12 -3.02 6.83 8.63
CA ASP A 12 -3.08 7.43 7.30
C ASP A 12 -1.90 8.38 7.02
N GLN A 13 -1.48 9.15 8.03
CA GLN A 13 -0.33 10.05 7.91
C GLN A 13 0.98 9.30 7.74
N ASN A 14 1.18 8.21 8.47
CA ASN A 14 2.38 7.39 8.38
C ASN A 14 2.50 6.72 7.01
N TRP A 15 1.39 6.23 6.45
CA TRP A 15 1.35 5.66 5.10
C TRP A 15 1.68 6.71 4.02
N LEU A 16 1.09 7.90 4.10
CA LEU A 16 1.36 8.99 3.16
C LEU A 16 2.83 9.44 3.21
N ALA A 17 3.42 9.51 4.41
CA ALA A 17 4.83 9.85 4.57
C ALA A 17 5.75 8.78 3.95
N GLY A 18 5.47 7.50 4.18
CA GLY A 18 6.21 6.39 3.59
C GLY A 18 6.17 6.39 2.05
N ILE A 19 4.98 6.61 1.46
CA ILE A 19 4.82 6.73 0.00
C ILE A 19 5.58 7.93 -0.55
N GLY A 20 5.51 9.09 0.12
CA GLY A 20 6.24 10.29 -0.27
C GLY A 20 7.76 10.11 -0.23
N LEU A 21 8.26 9.40 0.78
CA LEU A 21 9.68 9.07 0.93
C LEU A 21 10.19 8.15 -0.20
N GLN A 22 9.37 7.20 -0.68
CA GLN A 22 9.75 6.37 -1.84
C GLN A 22 9.93 7.20 -3.13
N GLY A 23 9.21 8.31 -3.26
CA GLY A 23 9.35 9.25 -4.38
C GLY A 23 10.70 9.99 -4.42
N VAL A 24 11.38 10.13 -3.28
CA VAL A 24 12.71 10.79 -3.16
C VAL A 24 13.83 9.91 -3.75
N ASP A 25 13.67 8.59 -3.70
CA ASP A 25 14.64 7.61 -4.22
C ASP A 25 14.39 7.24 -5.71
N ASN A 26 13.48 7.94 -6.39
CA ASN A 26 13.04 7.65 -7.76
C ASN A 26 12.46 6.22 -7.93
N LEU A 27 12.05 5.60 -6.82
CA LEU A 27 11.34 4.33 -6.77
C LEU A 27 9.85 4.61 -7.01
N ARG A 28 9.41 4.49 -8.26
CA ARG A 28 7.97 4.49 -8.56
C ARG A 28 7.36 3.21 -8.01
N VAL A 29 6.70 3.31 -6.85
CA VAL A 29 5.80 2.26 -6.36
C VAL A 29 4.76 1.94 -7.43
N SER A 30 4.47 0.66 -7.62
CA SER A 30 3.52 0.24 -8.66
C SER A 30 2.11 0.76 -8.31
N ASN A 31 1.32 1.12 -9.32
CA ASN A 31 -0.10 1.45 -9.12
C ASN A 31 -0.83 0.32 -8.39
N TYR A 32 -0.40 -0.92 -8.60
CA TYR A 32 -0.93 -2.10 -7.94
C TYR A 32 -0.68 -2.09 -6.42
N LEU A 33 0.54 -1.73 -5.98
CA LEU A 33 0.84 -1.58 -4.54
C LEU A 33 -0.01 -0.46 -3.92
N LEU A 34 -0.17 0.67 -4.62
CA LEU A 34 -1.01 1.78 -4.15
C LEU A 34 -2.48 1.38 -3.97
N GLU A 35 -3.04 0.62 -4.91
CA GLU A 35 -4.41 0.11 -4.83
C GLU A 35 -4.59 -0.83 -3.63
N LEU A 36 -3.66 -1.77 -3.44
CA LEU A 36 -3.70 -2.70 -2.30
C LEU A 36 -3.58 -1.98 -0.96
N SER A 37 -2.68 -1.00 -0.85
CA SER A 37 -2.56 -0.18 0.36
C SER A 37 -3.84 0.59 0.69
N LEU A 38 -4.53 1.12 -0.33
CA LEU A 38 -5.82 1.78 -0.13
C LEU A 38 -6.92 0.83 0.35
N GLN A 39 -6.97 -0.40 -0.18
CA GLN A 39 -7.91 -1.43 0.27
C GLN A 39 -7.66 -1.81 1.74
N ASN A 40 -6.39 -1.94 2.14
CA ASN A 40 -6.03 -2.26 3.51
C ASN A 40 -6.38 -1.13 4.50
N ILE A 41 -6.15 0.13 4.12
CA ILE A 41 -6.52 1.29 4.94
C ILE A 41 -8.04 1.38 5.18
N LYS A 42 -8.83 0.96 4.19
CA LYS A 42 -10.30 0.90 4.26
C LYS A 42 -10.84 -0.35 4.95
N ASP A 43 -9.95 -1.19 5.50
CA ASP A 43 -10.28 -2.49 6.10
C ASP A 43 -11.02 -3.44 5.13
N GLU A 44 -10.83 -3.27 3.81
CA GLU A 44 -11.39 -4.14 2.76
C GLU A 44 -10.58 -5.45 2.63
N ILE A 45 -9.30 -5.40 2.95
CA ILE A 45 -8.39 -6.55 3.07
C ILE A 45 -7.51 -6.39 4.30
N ASP A 46 -7.13 -7.48 4.94
CA ASP A 46 -6.12 -7.46 5.99
C ASP A 46 -4.69 -7.44 5.42
N PHE A 47 -3.71 -7.37 6.32
CA PHE A 47 -2.30 -7.29 5.94
C PHE A 47 -1.81 -8.60 5.28
N ASP A 48 -2.27 -9.75 5.78
CA ASP A 48 -1.87 -11.07 5.26
C ASP A 48 -2.37 -11.26 3.82
N GLU A 49 -3.60 -10.83 3.53
CA GLU A 49 -4.16 -10.86 2.19
C GLU A 49 -3.45 -9.89 1.24
N LEU A 50 -3.08 -8.69 1.71
CA LEU A 50 -2.26 -7.75 0.95
C LEU A 50 -0.90 -8.36 0.58
N GLU A 51 -0.19 -8.94 1.56
CA GLU A 51 1.12 -9.56 1.35
C GLU A 51 1.02 -10.69 0.32
N ARG A 52 0.03 -11.57 0.46
CA ARG A 52 -0.22 -12.68 -0.48
C ARG A 52 -0.45 -12.18 -1.91
N LYS A 53 -1.23 -11.11 -2.10
CA LYS A 53 -1.51 -10.53 -3.43
C LYS A 53 -0.25 -9.90 -4.04
N LEU A 54 0.57 -9.22 -3.25
CA LEU A 54 1.85 -8.67 -3.72
C LEU A 54 2.80 -9.78 -4.16
N GLU A 55 2.95 -10.83 -3.36
CA GLU A 55 3.79 -11.97 -3.74
C GLU A 55 3.30 -12.62 -5.05
N GLU A 56 2.00 -12.79 -5.21
CA GLU A 56 1.43 -13.39 -6.43
C GLU A 56 1.71 -12.53 -7.66
N TYR A 57 1.58 -11.21 -7.53
CA TYR A 57 1.90 -10.25 -8.59
C TYR A 57 3.38 -10.30 -9.00
N HIS A 58 4.29 -10.36 -8.03
CA HIS A 58 5.72 -10.51 -8.29
C HIS A 58 6.05 -11.86 -8.94
N ARG A 59 5.47 -12.97 -8.47
CA ARG A 59 5.65 -14.28 -9.12
C ARG A 59 5.23 -14.26 -10.60
N ARG A 60 4.10 -13.63 -10.93
CA ARG A 60 3.60 -13.53 -12.32
C ARG A 60 4.48 -12.65 -13.21
N THR A 61 5.04 -11.56 -12.67
CA THR A 61 5.88 -10.63 -13.43
C THR A 61 7.30 -11.15 -13.64
N GLU A 62 7.84 -11.94 -12.71
CA GLU A 62 9.15 -12.58 -12.84
C GLU A 62 9.14 -13.78 -13.82
N HIS A 63 8.03 -14.53 -13.91
CA HIS A 63 7.90 -15.66 -14.85
C HIS A 63 7.45 -15.25 -16.26
N GLY A 64 7.13 -13.98 -16.48
CA GLY A 64 6.73 -13.43 -17.77
C GLY A 64 7.88 -12.77 -18.55
N LYS A 65 9.12 -12.88 -18.09
CA LYS A 65 10.33 -12.38 -18.76
C LYS A 65 11.05 -13.46 -19.56
#